data_AF-A0AAV2U282-F1
#
_entry.id   AF-A0AAV2U282-F1
#
_cell.length_a   1.000
_cell.length_b   1.000
_cell.length_c   1.000
_cell.angle_alpha   90.00
_cell.angle_beta   90.00
_cell.angle_gamma   90.00
#
_symmetry.space_group_name_H-M   'P 1'
#
loop_
_entity.id
_entity.type
_entity.pdbx_description
1 polymer ?
#
loop_
_entity_poly.entity_id
_entity_poly.type
_entity_poly.pdbx_seq_one_letter_code
_entity_poly.pdbx_strand_id
1 'polypeptide(L)'
;MNNTNLILENARDWHVVGLIVQGNPKKLSAIQTALLAIEHTEIPTFDEKLGKFVVVMQSNDQHLLLEKMESVKDIDGVINVSLVYHEQDEQNK
;
A
#
# COMPACT_ATOMS: atom_id res chain seq x y z
N MET A 1 -1.54 8.10 22.41
CA MET A 1 -2.47 8.39 21.31
C MET A 1 -1.97 9.68 20.65
N ASN A 2 -1.06 9.55 19.70
CA ASN A 2 -0.52 10.72 19.00
C ASN A 2 -1.32 10.86 17.70
N ASN A 3 -2.32 11.72 17.74
CA ASN A 3 -2.97 12.23 16.54
C ASN A 3 -1.97 13.18 15.88
N THR A 4 -1.02 12.62 15.13
CA THR A 4 -0.20 13.41 14.21
C THR A 4 -1.11 13.78 13.05
N ASN A 5 -1.84 14.90 13.21
CA ASN A 5 -2.41 15.60 12.08
C ASN A 5 -1.30 15.75 11.04
N LEU A 6 -1.56 15.32 9.82
CA LEU A 6 -0.73 15.58 8.64
C LEU A 6 -0.65 17.10 8.46
N ILE A 7 0.25 17.76 9.21
CA ILE A 7 0.54 19.18 9.01
C ILE A 7 1.30 19.26 7.68
N LEU A 8 0.76 20.08 6.78
CA LEU A 8 1.20 20.39 5.42
C LEU A 8 2.71 20.65 5.22
N GLU A 9 3.51 20.74 6.29
CA GLU A 9 4.95 21.01 6.20
C GLU A 9 5.78 19.81 5.70
N ASN A 10 5.29 18.57 5.87
CA ASN A 10 5.94 17.37 5.30
C ASN A 10 5.39 16.96 3.93
N ALA A 11 4.38 17.67 3.41
CA ALA A 11 3.76 17.37 2.11
C ALA A 11 4.63 17.73 0.89
N ARG A 12 5.93 18.01 1.11
CA ARG A 12 6.85 18.48 0.05
C ARG A 12 7.32 17.37 -0.89
N ASP A 13 7.24 16.12 -0.45
CA ASP A 13 7.55 14.93 -1.24
C ASP A 13 6.52 13.86 -0.87
N TRP A 14 5.32 13.92 -1.47
CA TRP A 14 4.25 12.97 -1.16
C TRP A 14 4.04 11.99 -2.31
N HIS A 15 4.09 10.70 -2.00
CA HIS A 15 3.89 9.62 -2.96
C HIS A 15 2.67 8.79 -2.58
N VAL A 16 1.81 8.50 -3.57
CA VAL A 16 0.67 7.59 -3.41
C VAL A 16 0.69 6.57 -4.54
N VAL A 17 0.54 5.29 -4.22
CA VAL A 17 0.42 4.22 -5.21
C VAL A 17 -0.87 3.45 -5.04
N GLY A 18 -1.48 3.11 -6.17
CA GLY A 18 -2.57 2.14 -6.27
C GLY A 18 -2.03 0.80 -6.72
N LEU A 19 -2.30 -0.25 -5.96
CA LEU A 19 -1.85 -1.62 -6.22
C LEU A 19 -3.04 -2.56 -6.37
N ILE A 20 -2.86 -3.56 -7.23
CA ILE A 20 -3.65 -4.80 -7.19
C ILE A 20 -2.77 -5.90 -6.63
N VAL A 21 -3.17 -6.44 -5.47
CA VAL A 21 -2.51 -7.60 -4.86
C VAL A 21 -3.35 -8.82 -5.14
N GLN A 22 -2.81 -9.77 -5.92
CA GLN A 22 -3.40 -11.07 -6.13
C GLN A 22 -2.88 -12.01 -5.06
N GLY A 23 -3.78 -12.56 -4.25
CA GLY A 23 -3.50 -13.52 -3.20
C GLY A 23 -4.18 -14.87 -3.42
N ASN A 24 -3.73 -15.87 -2.67
CA ASN A 24 -4.38 -17.17 -2.56
C ASN A 24 -5.71 -17.00 -1.80
N PRO A 25 -6.86 -17.38 -2.40
CA PRO A 25 -8.17 -17.28 -1.74
C PRO A 25 -8.25 -17.94 -0.35
N LYS A 26 -7.43 -18.97 -0.08
CA LYS A 26 -7.37 -19.66 1.22
C LYS A 26 -6.61 -18.89 2.31
N LYS A 27 -5.87 -17.83 1.93
CA LYS A 27 -5.03 -17.04 2.83
C LYS A 27 -5.44 -15.56 2.90
N LEU A 28 -6.58 -15.18 2.32
CA LEU A 28 -6.97 -13.77 2.21
C LEU A 28 -7.03 -13.03 3.54
N SER A 29 -7.57 -13.65 4.59
CA SER A 29 -7.60 -13.02 5.91
C SER A 29 -6.20 -12.73 6.45
N ALA A 30 -5.25 -13.65 6.28
CA ALA A 30 -3.86 -13.46 6.70
C ALA A 30 -3.16 -12.38 5.85
N ILE A 31 -3.38 -12.38 4.53
CA ILE A 31 -2.85 -11.38 3.62
C ILE A 31 -3.40 -9.99 3.97
N GLN A 32 -4.70 -9.88 4.21
CA GLN A 32 -5.36 -8.63 4.61
C GLN A 32 -4.78 -8.09 5.92
N THR A 33 -4.59 -8.95 6.93
CA THR A 33 -3.97 -8.56 8.19
C THR A 33 -2.53 -8.09 7.99
N ALA A 34 -1.74 -8.79 7.17
CA ALA A 34 -0.36 -8.41 6.89
C ALA A 34 -0.26 -7.07 6.13
N LEU A 35 -1.12 -6.87 5.12
CA LEU A 35 -1.21 -5.61 4.38
C LEU A 35 -1.57 -4.43 5.29
N LEU A 36 -2.58 -4.59 6.15
CA LEU A 36 -3.01 -3.53 7.07
C LEU A 36 -2.03 -3.27 8.22
N ALA A 37 -1.05 -4.16 8.44
CA ALA A 37 0.04 -3.93 9.38
C ALA A 37 1.14 -3.02 8.80
N ILE A 38 1.18 -2.83 7.48
CA ILE A 38 2.12 -1.92 6.83
C ILE A 38 1.60 -0.49 7.05
N GLU A 39 2.43 0.35 7.68
CA GLU A 39 2.06 1.74 7.97
C GLU A 39 1.67 2.50 6.71
N HIS A 40 0.57 3.26 6.80
CA HIS A 40 -0.03 4.03 5.70
C HIS A 40 -0.50 3.18 4.50
N THR A 41 -1.04 1.99 4.80
CA THR A 41 -1.67 1.11 3.82
C THR A 41 -3.17 0.98 4.08
N GLU A 42 -3.96 1.10 3.03
CA GLU A 42 -5.41 0.94 3.06
C GLU A 42 -5.86 -0.12 2.05
N ILE A 43 -6.98 -0.78 2.33
CA ILE A 43 -7.62 -1.74 1.44
C ILE A 43 -9.05 -1.27 1.17
N PRO A 44 -9.28 -0.45 0.13
CA PRO A 44 -10.63 0.06 -0.17
C PRO A 44 -11.64 -1.04 -0.49
N THR A 45 -11.19 -2.13 -1.13
CA THR A 45 -12.05 -3.27 -1.47
C THR A 45 -11.22 -4.50 -1.80
N PHE A 46 -11.85 -5.67 -1.74
CA PHE A 46 -11.28 -6.94 -2.18
C PHE A 46 -12.35 -7.89 -2.73
N ASP A 47 -11.95 -8.78 -3.61
CA ASP A 47 -12.76 -9.86 -4.17
C ASP A 47 -12.28 -11.20 -3.61
N GLU A 48 -13.10 -11.83 -2.78
CA GLU A 48 -12.80 -13.11 -2.14
C GLU A 48 -12.67 -14.28 -3.12
N LYS A 49 -13.49 -14.28 -4.18
CA LYS A 49 -13.53 -15.39 -5.14
C LYS A 49 -12.31 -15.36 -6.04
N LEU A 50 -11.95 -14.17 -6.49
CA LEU A 50 -10.80 -13.95 -7.35
C LEU A 50 -9.51 -13.81 -6.55
N GLY A 51 -9.57 -13.58 -5.23
CA GLY A 51 -8.42 -13.37 -4.37
C GLY A 51 -7.68 -12.07 -4.69
N LYS A 52 -8.39 -10.98 -4.97
CA LYS A 52 -7.79 -9.70 -5.37
C LYS A 52 -8.06 -8.62 -4.34
N PHE A 53 -7.02 -7.88 -3.97
CA PHE A 53 -7.13 -6.68 -3.15
C PHE A 53 -6.85 -5.45 -4.00
N VAL A 54 -7.67 -4.42 -3.84
CA VAL A 54 -7.28 -3.05 -4.17
C VAL A 54 -6.59 -2.49 -2.93
N VAL A 55 -5.35 -2.03 -3.10
CA VAL A 55 -4.52 -1.52 -2.01
C VAL A 55 -4.04 -0.12 -2.38
N VAL A 56 -4.09 0.80 -1.42
CA VAL A 56 -3.50 2.13 -1.53
C VAL A 56 -2.38 2.22 -0.51
N MET A 57 -1.20 2.66 -0.93
CA MET A 57 -0.06 2.92 -0.04
C MET A 57 0.45 4.33 -0.27
N GLN A 58 0.93 4.96 0.80
CA GLN A 58 1.49 6.29 0.72
C GLN A 58 2.72 6.45 1.62
N SER A 59 3.62 7.35 1.23
CA SER A 59 4.79 7.70 2.02
C SER A 59 5.31 9.08 1.63
N ASN A 60 6.05 9.69 2.54
CA ASN A 60 6.83 10.89 2.28
C ASN A 60 8.27 10.57 1.80
N ASP A 61 8.56 9.28 1.55
CA ASP A 61 9.85 8.79 1.11
C ASP A 61 9.63 7.72 0.02
N GLN A 62 10.12 8.01 -1.19
CA GLN A 62 9.99 7.12 -2.35
C GLN A 62 10.69 5.76 -2.13
N HIS A 63 11.85 5.76 -1.48
CA HIS A 63 12.61 4.53 -1.22
C HIS A 63 11.85 3.65 -0.23
N LEU A 64 11.35 4.24 0.85
CA LEU A 64 10.54 3.53 1.83
C LEU A 64 9.25 2.98 1.19
N LEU A 65 8.60 3.74 0.30
CA LEU A 65 7.41 3.28 -0.40
C LEU A 65 7.72 2.07 -1.28
N LEU A 66 8.84 2.11 -2.01
CA LEU A 66 9.29 0.98 -2.84
C LEU A 66 9.61 -0.25 -1.98
N GLU A 67 10.30 -0.09 -0.86
CA GLU A 67 10.58 -1.19 0.08
C GLU A 67 9.29 -1.82 0.61
N LYS A 68 8.30 -0.99 0.99
CA LYS A 68 6.98 -1.47 1.41
C LYS A 68 6.30 -2.26 0.29
N MET A 69 6.28 -1.75 -0.95
CA MET A 69 5.70 -2.47 -2.10
C MET A 69 6.39 -3.81 -2.36
N GLU A 70 7.72 -3.88 -2.24
CA GLU A 70 8.46 -5.13 -2.40
C GLU A 70 8.14 -6.11 -1.27
N SER A 71 8.06 -5.65 -0.01
CA SER A 71 7.70 -6.51 1.13
C SER A 71 6.32 -7.17 1.01
N VAL A 72 5.39 -6.57 0.24
CA VAL A 72 4.09 -7.19 -0.04
C VAL A 72 4.25 -8.50 -0.79
N LYS A 73 5.25 -8.59 -1.69
CA LYS A 73 5.50 -9.80 -2.47
C LYS A 73 5.95 -10.97 -1.58
N ASP A 74 6.53 -10.66 -0.44
CA ASP A 74 7.02 -11.64 0.54
C ASP A 74 5.92 -12.12 1.52
N ILE A 75 4.73 -11.52 1.49
CA ILE A 75 3.61 -11.95 2.32
C ILE A 75 3.16 -13.35 1.87
N ASP A 76 3.15 -14.30 2.81
CA ASP A 76 2.73 -15.67 2.53
C ASP A 76 1.31 -15.73 1.94
N GLY A 77 1.22 -16.28 0.72
CA GLY A 77 -0.01 -16.37 -0.04
C GLY A 77 -0.21 -15.28 -1.07
N VAL A 78 0.61 -14.23 -1.11
CA VAL A 78 0.64 -13.30 -2.25
C VAL A 78 1.21 -14.03 -3.47
N ILE A 79 0.53 -13.86 -4.60
CA ILE A 79 0.86 -14.46 -5.89
C ILE A 79 1.46 -13.40 -6.81
N ASN A 80 0.91 -12.19 -6.78
CA ASN A 80 1.39 -11.09 -7.61
C ASN A 80 1.02 -9.72 -7.00
N VAL A 81 1.84 -8.71 -7.29
CA VAL A 81 1.60 -7.31 -6.95
C VAL A 81 1.76 -6.48 -8.23
N SER A 82 0.69 -5.81 -8.65
CA SER A 82 0.68 -4.95 -9.83
C SER A 82 0.47 -3.50 -9.43
N LEU A 83 1.40 -2.62 -9.81
CA LEU A 83 1.20 -1.17 -9.74
C LEU A 83 0.21 -0.73 -10.83
N VAL A 84 -0.89 -0.09 -10.42
CA VAL A 84 -1.91 0.45 -11.32
C VAL A 84 -1.69 1.94 -11.56
N TYR A 85 -1.26 2.65 -10.52
CA TYR A 85 -1.13 4.11 -10.52
C TYR A 85 -0.07 4.53 -9.51
N HIS A 86 0.63 5.61 -9.82
CA HIS A 86 1.57 6.29 -8.95
C HIS A 86 1.37 7.80 -9.14
N GLU A 87 0.98 8.49 -8.07
CA GLU A 87 0.99 9.94 -7.98
C GLU A 87 2.19 10.38 -7.15
N GLN A 88 2.80 11.48 -7.58
CA GLN A 88 3.80 12.18 -6.81
C GLN A 88 3.46 13.67 -6.82
N ASP A 89 3.31 14.28 -5.65
CA ASP A 89 3.20 15.73 -5.51
C ASP A 89 4.57 16.29 -5.11
N GLU A 90 5.35 16.66 -6.12
CA GLU A 90 6.56 17.47 -5.98
C GLU A 90 6.18 18.93 -6.16
N GLN A 91 6.15 19.71 -5.08
CA GLN A 91 6.15 21.17 -5.22
C GLN A 91 7.53 21.62 -5.69
N ASN A 92 7.73 21.58 -7.01
CA ASN A 92 8.86 22.21 -7.68
C ASN A 92 8.94 23.68 -7.26
N LYS A 93 9.99 24.03 -6.52
CA LYS A 93 10.33 25.40 -6.14
C LYS A 93 10.81 26.22 -7.33
#